data_AF-A0A7R9PI60-F1
#
_entry.id   AF-A0A7R9PI60-F1
#
_cell.length_a   1.000
_cell.length_b   1.000
_cell.length_c   1.000
_cell.angle_alpha   90.00
_cell.angle_beta   90.00
_cell.angle_gamma   90.00
#
_symmetry.space_group_name_H-M   'P 1'
#
loop_
_entity.id
_entity.type
_entity.pdbx_description
1 polymer ?
#
loop_
_entity_poly.entity_id
_entity_poly.type
_entity_poly.pdbx_seq_one_letter_code
_entity_poly.pdbx_strand_id
1 'polypeptide(L)'
;MTTPMFTVYTLAKLYGVKGDISSIARQGSGSACRSVLGGFVRWHKGCDPTGLDSVAQQIVPASHWPQLRILILVVNDRQKKISSTLGMQQSVKTSELLKYRVSHILPHRVDSIIKAIKERNFEMFAELTMKDSNQFHAMCLDTYPPALYMNDMSHSIVHLVHLLNSEKGRTKVAYTFDAGSNACLYLLESDVSAVLSAINHVFPPANDSVEYLRGLPVNIDPLDKKVAESLAMKPYEPGSLKFIIHTQLGEGPQVVQDLDQHLLTPAGDPKFLTPRHDN
;
A
#
# COMPACT_ATOMS: atom_id res chain seq x y z
N MET A 1 10.15 1.07 1.85
CA MET A 1 11.05 1.35 3.00
C MET A 1 10.35 0.92 4.28
N THR A 2 10.65 -0.30 4.71
CA THR A 2 10.28 -0.90 6.02
C THR A 2 11.54 -1.17 6.86
N THR A 3 12.68 -0.59 6.45
CA THR A 3 14.01 -0.81 7.05
C THR A 3 14.01 -0.67 8.58
N PRO A 4 13.35 0.36 9.18
CA PRO A 4 13.33 0.49 10.63
C PRO A 4 12.66 -0.69 11.34
N MET A 5 11.63 -1.29 10.74
CA MET A 5 10.96 -2.46 11.33
C MET A 5 11.90 -3.66 11.41
N PHE A 6 12.54 -4.01 10.30
CA PHE A 6 13.45 -5.17 10.26
C PHE A 6 14.66 -4.98 11.17
N THR A 7 15.23 -3.77 11.22
CA THR A 7 16.31 -3.46 12.17
C THR A 7 15.86 -3.70 13.61
N VAL A 8 14.70 -3.16 14.00
CA VAL A 8 14.18 -3.31 15.37
C VAL A 8 13.88 -4.78 15.69
N TYR A 9 13.24 -5.51 14.78
CA TYR A 9 12.92 -6.93 14.98
C TYR A 9 14.20 -7.78 15.13
N THR A 10 15.19 -7.59 14.25
CA THR A 10 16.46 -8.32 14.29
C THR A 10 17.23 -8.03 15.58
N LEU A 11 17.35 -6.76 15.99
CA LEU A 11 18.01 -6.39 17.23
C LEU A 11 17.27 -6.90 18.47
N ALA A 12 15.94 -6.86 18.46
CA ALA A 12 15.14 -7.43 19.54
C ALA A 12 15.39 -8.93 19.69
N LYS A 13 15.51 -9.68 18.58
CA LYS A 13 15.89 -11.09 18.60
C LYS A 13 17.32 -11.32 19.07
N LEU A 14 18.27 -10.52 18.59
CA LEU A 14 19.68 -10.60 18.99
C LEU A 14 19.88 -10.39 20.49
N TYR A 15 19.21 -9.39 21.08
CA TYR A 15 19.34 -9.04 22.49
C TYR A 15 18.32 -9.73 23.41
N GLY A 16 17.47 -10.62 22.87
CA GLY A 16 16.45 -11.32 23.67
C GLY A 16 15.37 -10.42 24.27
N VAL A 17 15.07 -9.30 23.63
CA VAL A 17 14.02 -8.36 24.06
C VAL A 17 12.65 -9.04 23.96
N LYS A 18 11.89 -9.00 25.05
CA LYS A 18 10.52 -9.54 25.15
C LYS A 18 9.50 -8.40 25.17
N GLY A 19 8.29 -8.67 24.70
CA GLY A 19 7.17 -7.72 24.72
C GLY A 19 6.95 -7.02 23.39
N ASP A 20 6.18 -5.93 23.43
CA ASP A 20 5.82 -5.15 22.23
C ASP A 20 6.99 -4.27 21.77
N ILE A 21 7.44 -4.51 20.54
CA ILE A 21 8.50 -3.73 19.88
C ILE A 21 7.94 -2.64 18.95
N SER A 22 6.62 -2.51 18.85
CA SER A 22 5.95 -1.55 17.96
C SER A 22 6.28 -0.11 18.32
N SER A 23 6.38 0.20 19.62
CA SER A 23 6.77 1.52 20.14
C SER A 23 8.20 1.90 19.74
N ILE A 24 9.12 0.94 19.73
CA ILE A 24 10.51 1.12 19.29
C ILE A 24 10.56 1.36 17.78
N ALA A 25 9.87 0.50 17.00
CA ALA A 25 9.80 0.63 15.55
C ALA A 25 9.21 1.99 15.11
N ARG A 26 8.19 2.48 15.85
CA ARG A 26 7.56 3.79 15.61
C ARG A 26 8.56 4.95 15.65
N GLN A 27 9.57 4.89 16.54
CA GLN A 27 10.55 5.98 16.68
C GLN A 27 11.47 6.11 15.46
N GLY A 28 11.79 5.00 14.78
CA GLY A 28 12.55 5.06 13.52
C GLY A 28 11.69 5.51 12.34
N SER A 29 10.45 5.03 12.25
CA SER A 29 9.45 5.52 11.30
C SER A 29 8.04 5.18 11.80
N GLY A 30 7.15 6.16 11.82
CA GLY A 30 5.82 5.99 12.43
C GLY A 30 5.04 4.77 11.89
N SER A 31 5.03 4.55 10.57
CA SER A 31 4.33 3.41 9.97
C SER A 31 5.01 2.06 10.20
N ALA A 32 6.31 2.03 10.53
CA ALA A 32 7.07 0.79 10.74
C ALA A 32 6.51 -0.05 11.90
N CYS A 33 5.86 0.59 12.89
CA CYS A 33 5.19 -0.11 13.98
C CYS A 33 4.13 -1.10 13.50
N ARG A 34 3.41 -0.80 12.40
CA ARG A 34 2.36 -1.69 11.87
C ARG A 34 2.92 -2.93 11.20
N SER A 35 4.16 -2.88 10.75
CA SER A 35 4.81 -4.00 10.06
C SER A 35 5.46 -5.01 11.01
N VAL A 36 5.42 -4.78 12.33
CA VAL A 36 5.91 -5.77 13.32
C VAL A 36 4.93 -6.94 13.51
N LEU A 37 3.72 -6.84 12.94
CA LEU A 37 2.64 -7.82 13.01
C LEU A 37 2.13 -8.13 11.58
N GLY A 38 1.59 -9.34 11.39
CA GLY A 38 0.97 -9.76 10.13
C GLY A 38 -0.52 -9.45 10.05
N GLY A 39 -1.12 -9.67 8.87
CA GLY A 39 -2.55 -9.48 8.63
C GLY A 39 -2.97 -8.01 8.64
N PHE A 40 -4.12 -7.72 9.24
CA PHE A 40 -4.60 -6.34 9.38
C PHE A 40 -4.17 -5.77 10.72
N VAL A 41 -3.54 -4.60 10.70
CA VAL A 41 -2.91 -4.01 11.89
C VAL A 41 -3.34 -2.55 12.04
N ARG A 42 -3.77 -2.20 13.25
CA ARG A 42 -4.08 -0.81 13.64
C ARG A 42 -2.91 -0.23 14.41
N TRP A 43 -2.53 1.01 14.09
CA TRP A 43 -1.69 1.82 14.98
C TRP A 43 -2.59 2.74 15.79
N HIS A 44 -2.54 2.61 17.11
CA HIS A 44 -3.22 3.51 18.03
C HIS A 44 -2.46 4.82 18.15
N LYS A 45 -3.18 5.95 18.05
CA LYS A 45 -2.58 7.28 18.25
C LYS A 45 -1.95 7.41 19.64
N GLY A 46 -2.61 6.86 20.64
CA GLY A 46 -2.31 7.12 22.06
C GLY A 46 -2.83 8.48 22.53
N CYS A 47 -2.95 8.62 23.85
CA CYS A 47 -3.20 9.87 24.54
C CYS A 47 -2.13 10.19 25.60
N ASP A 48 -1.25 9.24 25.93
CA ASP A 48 -0.13 9.46 26.84
C ASP A 48 0.92 10.38 26.17
N PRO A 49 1.30 11.52 26.78
CA PRO A 49 2.33 12.41 26.25
C PRO A 49 3.71 11.74 26.11
N THR A 50 4.00 10.70 26.90
CA THR A 50 5.22 9.89 26.75
C THR A 50 5.19 9.02 25.50
N GLY A 51 4.00 8.80 24.93
CA GLY A 51 3.74 7.97 23.76
C GLY A 51 3.80 6.47 24.05
N LEU A 52 3.75 6.04 25.31
CA LEU A 52 3.79 4.61 25.67
C LEU A 52 2.59 3.81 25.13
N ASP A 53 1.44 4.46 24.96
CA ASP A 53 0.20 3.86 24.47
C ASP A 53 -0.01 4.01 22.95
N SER A 54 0.94 4.63 22.25
CA SER A 54 0.91 4.78 20.80
C SER A 54 1.56 3.57 20.11
N VAL A 55 0.83 2.45 20.10
CA VAL A 55 1.33 1.11 19.72
C VAL A 55 0.53 0.48 18.59
N ALA A 56 1.11 -0.54 17.95
CA ALA A 56 0.42 -1.34 16.95
C ALA A 56 -0.33 -2.53 17.59
N GLN A 57 -1.50 -2.85 17.06
CA GLN A 57 -2.32 -3.98 17.47
C GLN A 57 -2.83 -4.73 16.23
N GLN A 58 -2.69 -6.05 16.22
CA GLN A 58 -3.29 -6.89 15.20
C GLN A 58 -4.82 -6.89 15.38
N ILE A 59 -5.53 -6.58 14.29
CA ILE A 59 -6.99 -6.66 14.23
C ILE A 59 -7.43 -8.09 13.94
N VAL A 60 -6.84 -8.71 12.91
CA VAL A 60 -7.03 -10.12 12.53
C VAL A 60 -5.75 -10.63 11.84
N PRO A 61 -5.43 -11.94 11.91
CA PRO A 61 -4.25 -12.52 11.26
C PRO A 61 -4.37 -12.53 9.73
N ALA A 62 -3.27 -12.80 9.02
CA ALA A 62 -3.28 -12.82 7.55
C ALA A 62 -4.20 -13.93 7.00
N SER A 63 -4.26 -15.06 7.69
CA SER A 63 -5.17 -16.17 7.41
C SER A 63 -6.66 -15.82 7.53
N HIS A 64 -7.01 -14.65 8.09
CA HIS A 64 -8.40 -14.25 8.23
C HIS A 64 -9.08 -13.96 6.90
N TRP A 65 -8.37 -13.46 5.87
CA TRP A 65 -9.00 -13.13 4.59
C TRP A 65 -8.19 -13.64 3.40
N PRO A 66 -8.13 -14.97 3.22
CA PRO A 66 -7.21 -15.61 2.27
C PRO A 66 -7.55 -15.32 0.81
N GLN A 67 -8.77 -14.88 0.49
CA GLN A 67 -9.18 -14.49 -0.87
C GLN A 67 -8.77 -13.06 -1.22
N LEU A 68 -8.36 -12.23 -0.27
CA LEU A 68 -7.98 -10.85 -0.57
C LEU A 68 -6.64 -10.83 -1.34
N ARG A 69 -6.61 -10.09 -2.44
CA ARG A 69 -5.44 -9.87 -3.28
C ARG A 69 -5.11 -8.39 -3.36
N ILE A 70 -3.85 -8.14 -3.68
CA ILE A 70 -3.28 -6.81 -3.79
C ILE A 70 -2.54 -6.74 -5.13
N LEU A 71 -2.88 -5.75 -5.95
CA LEU A 71 -2.12 -5.39 -7.15
C LEU A 71 -1.46 -4.03 -6.95
N ILE A 72 -0.14 -3.97 -7.04
CA ILE A 72 0.60 -2.71 -6.99
C ILE A 72 0.99 -2.33 -8.41
N LEU A 73 0.35 -1.30 -8.96
CA LEU A 73 0.64 -0.76 -10.28
C LEU A 73 1.73 0.30 -10.13
N VAL A 74 2.93 -0.03 -10.60
CA VAL A 74 4.07 0.88 -10.53
C VAL A 74 4.08 1.78 -11.75
N VAL A 75 3.78 3.06 -11.54
CA VAL A 75 3.68 4.05 -12.63
C VAL A 75 5.08 4.47 -13.09
N ASN A 76 5.22 4.71 -14.39
CA ASN A 76 6.45 5.28 -14.94
C ASN A 76 6.54 6.79 -14.67
N ASP A 77 6.78 7.15 -13.41
CA ASP A 77 6.89 8.54 -12.98
C ASP A 77 8.34 8.95 -12.68
N ARG A 78 8.58 10.26 -12.73
CA ARG A 78 9.80 10.92 -12.21
C ARG A 78 9.75 10.93 -10.66
N GLN A 79 10.89 11.19 -10.03
CA GLN A 79 11.01 11.19 -8.57
C GLN A 79 9.96 12.06 -7.86
N LYS A 80 9.54 11.62 -6.67
CA LYS A 80 8.63 12.35 -5.78
C LYS A 80 9.13 13.78 -5.58
N LYS A 81 8.28 14.77 -5.84
CA LYS A 81 8.62 16.19 -5.62
C LYS A 81 8.79 16.56 -4.14
N ILE A 82 8.05 15.90 -3.24
CA ILE A 82 8.03 16.20 -1.80
C ILE A 82 8.06 14.89 -0.99
N SER A 83 8.85 14.84 0.08
CA SER A 83 8.88 13.67 0.99
C SER A 83 7.64 13.61 1.88
N SER A 84 7.26 12.42 2.36
CA SER A 84 6.10 12.28 3.26
C SER A 84 6.28 13.04 4.57
N THR A 85 7.48 13.04 5.16
CA THR A 85 7.77 13.76 6.40
C THR A 85 7.58 15.27 6.25
N LEU A 86 8.13 15.85 5.17
CA LEU A 86 7.97 17.27 4.91
C LEU A 86 6.52 17.62 4.59
N GLY A 87 5.88 16.83 3.72
CA GLY A 87 4.48 17.01 3.33
C GLY A 87 3.54 16.97 4.54
N MET A 88 3.62 15.94 5.39
CA MET A 88 2.73 15.80 6.55
C MET A 88 2.92 16.92 7.58
N GLN A 89 4.16 17.37 7.82
CA GLN A 89 4.43 18.48 8.74
C GLN A 89 3.84 19.78 8.22
N GLN A 90 3.90 20.01 6.90
CA GLN A 90 3.31 21.19 6.28
C GLN A 90 1.77 21.13 6.33
N SER A 91 1.18 19.96 6.06
CA SER A 91 -0.27 19.78 6.15
C SER A 91 -0.79 20.07 7.56
N VAL A 92 -0.09 19.61 8.60
CA VAL A 92 -0.45 19.92 10.01
C VAL A 92 -0.50 21.42 10.27
N LYS A 93 0.45 22.18 9.70
CA LYS A 93 0.54 23.63 9.90
C LYS A 93 -0.51 24.41 9.12
N THR A 94 -0.88 23.94 7.93
CA THR A 94 -1.55 24.78 6.93
C THR A 94 -2.91 24.28 6.47
N SER A 95 -3.19 22.98 6.55
CA SER A 95 -4.48 22.43 6.08
C SER A 95 -5.55 22.51 7.17
N GLU A 96 -6.66 23.18 6.85
CA GLU A 96 -7.86 23.19 7.71
C GLU A 96 -8.64 21.88 7.58
N LEU A 97 -8.66 21.29 6.38
CA LEU A 97 -9.32 20.02 6.13
C LEU A 97 -8.71 18.87 6.94
N LEU A 98 -7.40 18.91 7.19
CA LEU A 98 -6.74 17.92 8.06
C LEU A 98 -7.24 17.99 9.50
N LYS A 99 -7.40 19.20 10.05
CA LYS A 99 -7.92 19.39 11.41
C LYS A 99 -9.34 18.82 11.50
N TYR A 100 -10.19 19.12 10.52
CA TYR A 100 -11.55 18.59 10.49
C TYR A 100 -11.59 17.06 10.39
N ARG A 101 -10.79 16.47 9.48
CA ARG A 101 -10.72 15.01 9.30
C ARG A 101 -10.35 14.31 10.61
N VAL A 102 -9.29 14.75 11.27
CA VAL A 102 -8.77 14.08 12.48
C VAL A 102 -9.81 14.10 13.59
N SER A 103 -10.52 15.22 13.76
CA SER A 103 -11.49 15.37 14.86
C SER A 103 -12.84 14.73 14.58
N HIS A 104 -13.33 14.71 13.34
CA HIS A 104 -14.73 14.37 13.03
C HIS A 104 -14.93 13.16 12.13
N ILE A 105 -13.93 12.80 11.31
CA ILE A 105 -14.09 11.77 10.28
C ILE A 105 -13.36 10.49 10.65
N LEU A 106 -12.09 10.64 11.07
CA LEU A 106 -11.19 9.51 11.26
C LEU A 106 -11.68 8.52 12.34
N PRO A 107 -12.20 8.93 13.51
CA PRO A 107 -12.66 7.97 14.54
C PRO A 107 -13.72 7.00 14.00
N HIS A 108 -14.79 7.52 13.39
CA HIS A 108 -15.86 6.69 12.83
C HIS A 108 -15.40 5.82 11.66
N ARG A 109 -14.49 6.34 10.83
CA ARG A 109 -13.96 5.59 9.69
C ARG A 109 -13.09 4.42 10.13
N VAL A 110 -12.30 4.59 11.20
CA VAL A 110 -11.50 3.51 11.80
C VAL A 110 -12.40 2.39 12.33
N ASP A 111 -13.48 2.72 13.05
CA ASP A 111 -14.39 1.70 13.56
C ASP A 111 -15.11 0.97 12.40
N SER A 112 -15.52 1.72 11.38
CA SER A 112 -16.18 1.18 10.20
C SER A 112 -15.27 0.23 9.40
N ILE A 113 -14.01 0.59 9.14
CA ILE A 113 -13.09 -0.27 8.39
C ILE A 113 -12.72 -1.53 9.19
N ILE A 114 -12.57 -1.43 10.52
CA ILE A 114 -12.34 -2.59 11.38
C ILE A 114 -13.52 -3.56 11.32
N LYS A 115 -14.76 -3.04 11.34
CA LYS A 115 -15.97 -3.86 11.16
C LYS A 115 -15.95 -4.56 9.80
N ALA A 116 -15.71 -3.82 8.72
CA ALA A 116 -15.64 -4.39 7.36
C ALA A 116 -14.59 -5.51 7.24
N ILE A 117 -13.41 -5.32 7.84
CA ILE A 117 -12.34 -6.34 7.88
C ILE A 117 -12.79 -7.59 8.65
N LYS A 118 -13.36 -7.43 9.86
CA LYS A 118 -13.80 -8.56 10.69
C LYS A 118 -14.90 -9.37 10.00
N GLU A 119 -15.82 -8.69 9.31
CA GLU A 119 -16.95 -9.30 8.60
C GLU A 119 -16.60 -9.75 7.18
N ARG A 120 -15.37 -9.50 6.69
CA ARG A 120 -14.96 -9.72 5.29
C ARG A 120 -15.91 -9.04 4.29
N ASN A 121 -16.49 -7.91 4.67
CA ASN A 121 -17.37 -7.12 3.83
C ASN A 121 -16.51 -6.32 2.84
N PHE A 122 -16.26 -6.92 1.67
CA PHE A 122 -15.39 -6.32 0.66
C PHE A 122 -15.92 -4.97 0.15
N GLU A 123 -17.23 -4.83 -0.08
CA GLU A 123 -17.79 -3.59 -0.63
C GLU A 123 -17.59 -2.42 0.34
N MET A 124 -17.92 -2.61 1.62
CA MET A 124 -17.69 -1.62 2.65
C MET A 124 -16.20 -1.33 2.83
N PHE A 125 -15.36 -2.36 2.82
CA PHE A 125 -13.89 -2.22 2.88
C PHE A 125 -13.37 -1.38 1.71
N ALA A 126 -13.80 -1.67 0.50
CA ALA A 126 -13.37 -1.02 -0.72
C ALA A 126 -13.80 0.44 -0.79
N GLU A 127 -15.06 0.73 -0.47
CA GLU A 127 -15.58 2.09 -0.45
C GLU A 127 -14.85 2.97 0.57
N LEU A 128 -14.67 2.46 1.80
CA LEU A 128 -13.94 3.18 2.85
C LEU A 128 -12.47 3.41 2.47
N THR A 129 -11.82 2.41 1.85
CA THR A 129 -10.43 2.51 1.37
C THR A 129 -10.29 3.62 0.33
N MET A 130 -11.13 3.63 -0.71
CA MET A 130 -11.10 4.65 -1.75
C MET A 130 -11.42 6.04 -1.21
N LYS A 131 -12.43 6.17 -0.34
CA LYS A 131 -12.79 7.44 0.32
C LYS A 131 -11.66 7.96 1.20
N ASP A 132 -10.95 7.08 1.91
CA ASP A 132 -9.84 7.49 2.77
C ASP A 132 -8.63 7.95 1.96
N SER A 133 -8.29 7.23 0.89
CA SER A 133 -7.26 7.62 -0.07
C SER A 133 -7.58 8.99 -0.68
N ASN A 134 -8.79 9.17 -1.22
CA ASN A 134 -9.19 10.45 -1.83
C ASN A 134 -9.09 11.61 -0.84
N GLN A 135 -9.57 11.41 0.39
CA GLN A 135 -9.52 12.46 1.40
C GLN A 135 -8.09 12.77 1.87
N PHE A 136 -7.21 11.76 1.93
CA PHE A 136 -5.78 11.98 2.15
C PHE A 136 -5.20 12.94 1.11
N HIS A 137 -5.38 12.66 -0.19
CA HIS A 137 -4.88 13.52 -1.26
C HIS A 137 -5.58 14.88 -1.32
N ALA A 138 -6.85 14.97 -0.92
CA ALA A 138 -7.55 16.26 -0.81
C ALA A 138 -6.92 17.18 0.25
N MET A 139 -6.49 16.64 1.40
CA MET A 139 -5.77 17.44 2.41
C MET A 139 -4.35 17.79 1.97
N CYS A 140 -3.69 16.92 1.20
CA CYS A 140 -2.40 17.22 0.59
C CYS A 140 -2.54 18.40 -0.40
N LEU A 141 -3.63 18.47 -1.14
CA LEU A 141 -3.96 19.60 -2.01
C LEU A 141 -4.32 20.88 -1.24
N ASP A 142 -4.97 20.76 -0.08
CA ASP A 142 -5.31 21.87 0.84
C ASP A 142 -4.08 22.43 1.61
N THR A 143 -2.97 21.69 1.63
CA THR A 143 -1.71 22.14 2.21
C THR A 143 -1.15 23.35 1.44
N TYR A 144 -0.47 24.29 2.10
CA TYR A 144 0.16 25.43 1.43
C TYR A 144 1.67 25.50 1.67
N PRO A 145 2.53 25.46 0.63
CA PRO A 145 2.22 25.09 -0.76
C PRO A 145 1.67 23.64 -0.88
N PRO A 146 0.92 23.31 -1.94
CA PRO A 146 0.26 22.02 -2.07
C PRO A 146 1.26 20.87 -2.22
N ALA A 147 0.95 19.75 -1.56
CA ALA A 147 1.66 18.50 -1.73
C ALA A 147 0.95 17.64 -2.79
N LEU A 148 1.56 17.50 -3.96
CA LEU A 148 1.00 16.72 -5.08
C LEU A 148 1.70 15.36 -5.19
N TYR A 149 0.94 14.29 -4.96
CA TYR A 149 1.41 12.91 -5.03
C TYR A 149 0.81 12.12 -6.19
N MET A 150 -0.50 12.29 -6.43
CA MET A 150 -1.18 11.73 -7.59
C MET A 150 -0.88 12.55 -8.84
N ASN A 151 -0.78 11.88 -9.97
CA ASN A 151 -0.60 12.46 -11.31
C ASN A 151 -1.74 12.00 -12.23
N ASP A 152 -1.69 12.40 -13.50
CA ASP A 152 -2.73 12.05 -14.49
C ASP A 152 -2.94 10.54 -14.59
N MET A 153 -1.85 9.76 -14.60
CA MET A 153 -1.92 8.29 -14.61
C MET A 153 -2.64 7.74 -13.37
N SER A 154 -2.39 8.33 -12.20
CA SER A 154 -3.09 7.97 -10.95
C SER A 154 -4.60 8.19 -11.09
N HIS A 155 -5.01 9.33 -11.65
CA HIS A 155 -6.41 9.66 -11.87
C HIS A 155 -7.07 8.78 -12.93
N SER A 156 -6.33 8.37 -13.97
CA SER A 156 -6.82 7.40 -14.96
C SER A 156 -7.05 6.01 -14.37
N ILE A 157 -6.18 5.56 -13.45
CA ILE A 157 -6.39 4.31 -12.71
C ILE A 157 -7.62 4.43 -11.81
N VAL A 158 -7.83 5.57 -11.12
CA VAL A 158 -9.05 5.84 -10.36
C VAL A 158 -10.29 5.72 -11.24
N HIS A 159 -10.26 6.33 -12.43
CA HIS A 159 -11.38 6.28 -13.37
C HIS A 159 -11.67 4.85 -13.83
N LEU A 160 -10.64 4.08 -14.21
CA LEU A 160 -10.76 2.68 -14.59
C LEU A 160 -11.43 1.85 -13.48
N VAL A 161 -11.00 2.01 -12.22
CA VAL A 161 -11.59 1.27 -11.10
C VAL A 161 -13.07 1.58 -10.92
N HIS A 162 -13.48 2.85 -11.06
CA HIS A 162 -14.90 3.22 -10.98
C HIS A 162 -15.72 2.63 -12.15
N LEU A 163 -15.16 2.59 -13.36
CA LEU A 163 -15.82 1.95 -14.51
C LEU A 163 -15.99 0.44 -14.29
N LEU A 164 -14.96 -0.25 -13.82
CA LEU A 164 -15.01 -1.69 -13.51
C LEU A 164 -16.06 -2.02 -12.44
N ASN A 165 -16.15 -1.19 -11.39
CA ASN A 165 -17.16 -1.36 -10.34
C ASN A 165 -18.58 -1.08 -10.87
N SER A 166 -18.72 -0.08 -11.75
CA SER A 166 -20.02 0.29 -12.33
C SER A 166 -20.56 -0.78 -13.28
N GLU A 167 -19.70 -1.36 -14.14
CA GLU A 167 -20.10 -2.41 -15.09
C GLU A 167 -20.63 -3.67 -14.39
N LYS A 168 -20.08 -4.03 -13.23
CA LYS A 168 -20.52 -5.18 -12.44
C LYS A 168 -21.67 -4.88 -11.48
N GLY A 169 -22.09 -3.61 -11.37
CA GLY A 169 -23.15 -3.17 -10.45
C GLY A 169 -22.81 -3.39 -8.96
N ARG A 170 -21.54 -3.63 -8.63
CA ARG A 170 -21.04 -3.81 -7.25
C ARG A 170 -19.55 -3.45 -7.15
N THR A 171 -19.11 -3.03 -5.97
CA THR A 171 -17.70 -2.69 -5.74
C THR A 171 -16.84 -3.95 -5.64
N LYS A 172 -15.99 -4.19 -6.65
CA LYS A 172 -15.07 -5.34 -6.75
C LYS A 172 -13.60 -4.98 -6.65
N VAL A 173 -13.27 -3.73 -6.93
CA VAL A 173 -11.91 -3.22 -6.87
C VAL A 173 -11.90 -1.95 -6.05
N ALA A 174 -10.97 -1.85 -5.12
CA ALA A 174 -10.65 -0.65 -4.38
C ALA A 174 -9.28 -0.15 -4.81
N TYR A 175 -9.10 1.16 -4.90
CA TYR A 175 -7.76 1.76 -5.02
C TYR A 175 -7.38 2.49 -3.73
N THR A 176 -6.09 2.56 -3.47
CA THR A 176 -5.49 3.50 -2.51
C THR A 176 -4.14 3.97 -3.01
N PHE A 177 -3.79 5.21 -2.66
CA PHE A 177 -2.54 5.85 -3.03
C PHE A 177 -1.87 6.42 -1.78
N ASP A 178 -0.61 6.06 -1.57
CA ASP A 178 0.23 6.65 -0.52
C ASP A 178 0.81 8.01 -0.99
N ALA A 179 1.91 8.45 -0.38
CA ALA A 179 2.68 9.63 -0.81
C ALA A 179 3.44 9.39 -2.13
N GLY A 180 2.75 9.05 -3.22
CA GLY A 180 3.29 8.87 -4.58
C GLY A 180 2.22 8.41 -5.57
N SER A 181 2.61 8.26 -6.84
CA SER A 181 1.70 7.97 -7.96
C SER A 181 1.39 6.48 -8.20
N ASN A 182 2.04 5.57 -7.46
CA ASN A 182 1.74 4.14 -7.57
C ASN A 182 0.38 3.82 -6.97
N ALA A 183 -0.44 3.08 -7.72
CA ALA A 183 -1.74 2.62 -7.23
C ALA A 183 -1.59 1.28 -6.53
N CYS A 184 -2.18 1.15 -5.34
CA CYS A 184 -2.40 -0.13 -4.68
C CYS A 184 -3.87 -0.50 -4.82
N LEU A 185 -4.17 -1.59 -5.50
CA LEU A 185 -5.51 -2.09 -5.70
C LEU A 185 -5.79 -3.26 -4.78
N TYR A 186 -6.94 -3.24 -4.11
CA TYR A 186 -7.48 -4.39 -3.40
C TYR A 186 -8.64 -4.98 -4.20
N LEU A 187 -8.70 -6.29 -4.26
CA LEU A 187 -9.72 -7.07 -4.95
C LEU A 187 -9.75 -8.49 -4.39
N LEU A 188 -10.76 -9.27 -4.74
CA LEU A 188 -10.78 -10.69 -4.41
C LEU A 188 -10.08 -11.50 -5.50
N GLU A 189 -9.52 -12.65 -5.11
CA GLU A 189 -8.82 -13.58 -5.99
C GLU A 189 -9.58 -13.92 -7.28
N SER A 190 -10.90 -14.10 -7.17
CA SER A 190 -11.78 -14.39 -8.31
C SER A 190 -11.83 -13.27 -9.36
N ASP A 191 -11.47 -12.04 -9.00
CA ASP A 191 -11.52 -10.87 -9.87
C ASP A 191 -10.16 -10.52 -10.49
N VAL A 192 -9.06 -11.17 -10.06
CA VAL A 192 -7.70 -10.80 -10.48
C VAL A 192 -7.49 -10.91 -11.98
N SER A 193 -7.85 -12.04 -12.60
CA SER A 193 -7.69 -12.28 -14.04
C SER A 193 -8.40 -11.19 -14.87
N ALA A 194 -9.69 -10.95 -14.58
CA ALA A 194 -10.50 -9.97 -15.29
C ALA A 194 -9.97 -8.53 -15.12
N VAL A 195 -9.54 -8.17 -13.91
CA VAL A 195 -9.01 -6.82 -13.62
C VAL A 195 -7.66 -6.61 -14.29
N LEU A 196 -6.76 -7.60 -14.27
CA LEU A 196 -5.48 -7.52 -15.01
C LEU A 196 -5.70 -7.41 -16.51
N SER A 197 -6.66 -8.15 -17.07
CA SER A 197 -7.02 -8.06 -18.48
C SER A 197 -7.50 -6.67 -18.86
N ALA A 198 -8.35 -6.04 -18.03
CA ALA A 198 -8.80 -4.66 -18.23
C ALA A 198 -7.66 -3.64 -18.06
N ILE A 199 -6.78 -3.84 -17.08
CA ILE A 199 -5.60 -3.00 -16.88
C ILE A 199 -4.69 -3.06 -18.11
N ASN A 200 -4.40 -4.25 -18.64
CA ASN A 200 -3.52 -4.40 -19.81
C ASN A 200 -4.18 -3.88 -21.10
N HIS A 201 -5.51 -3.90 -21.18
CA HIS A 201 -6.23 -3.29 -22.29
C HIS A 201 -6.09 -1.75 -22.29
N VAL A 202 -6.20 -1.12 -21.11
CA VAL A 202 -6.12 0.35 -20.98
C VAL A 202 -4.68 0.83 -20.90
N PHE A 203 -3.78 0.06 -20.27
CA PHE A 203 -2.36 0.35 -20.07
C PHE A 203 -1.51 -0.80 -20.60
N PRO A 204 -1.32 -0.92 -21.92
CA PRO A 204 -0.57 -2.01 -22.52
C PRO A 204 0.87 -2.09 -21.97
N PRO A 205 1.38 -3.30 -21.69
CA PRO A 205 2.79 -3.47 -21.36
C PRO A 205 3.67 -3.08 -22.56
N ALA A 206 4.86 -2.55 -22.31
CA ALA A 206 5.83 -2.27 -23.38
C ALA A 206 6.29 -3.57 -24.07
N ASN A 207 6.56 -4.60 -23.27
CA ASN A 207 6.95 -5.94 -23.68
C ASN A 207 6.25 -6.96 -22.75
N ASP A 208 5.82 -8.11 -23.28
CA ASP A 208 5.27 -9.24 -22.51
C ASP A 208 6.39 -10.02 -21.79
N SER A 209 7.15 -9.36 -20.92
CA SER A 209 8.22 -10.00 -20.15
C SER A 209 7.71 -10.49 -18.79
N VAL A 210 8.36 -11.55 -18.26
CA VAL A 210 8.17 -12.02 -16.87
C VAL A 210 8.42 -10.90 -15.84
N GLU A 211 9.12 -9.84 -16.23
CA GLU A 211 9.37 -8.69 -15.37
C GLU A 211 8.17 -7.73 -15.23
N TYR A 212 7.20 -7.77 -16.15
CA TYR A 212 6.03 -6.89 -16.11
C TYR A 212 5.04 -7.33 -15.02
N LEU A 213 4.76 -8.62 -14.86
CA LEU A 213 3.90 -9.13 -13.79
C LEU A 213 4.70 -9.98 -12.81
N ARG A 214 4.87 -9.48 -11.58
CA ARG A 214 5.69 -10.07 -10.53
C ARG A 214 4.84 -10.60 -9.38
N GLY A 215 5.34 -11.59 -8.66
CA GLY A 215 4.71 -12.10 -7.44
C GLY A 215 3.89 -13.36 -7.69
N LEU A 216 2.68 -13.43 -7.15
CA LEU A 216 1.83 -14.60 -7.24
C LEU A 216 1.48 -14.91 -8.72
N PRO A 217 1.61 -16.16 -9.17
CA PRO A 217 1.27 -16.54 -10.53
C PRO A 217 -0.24 -16.39 -10.77
N VAL A 218 -0.61 -15.99 -11.98
CA VAL A 218 -2.00 -15.89 -12.41
C VAL A 218 -2.08 -16.06 -13.93
N ASN A 219 -3.07 -16.81 -14.38
CA ASN A 219 -3.44 -16.86 -15.80
C ASN A 219 -4.37 -15.68 -16.10
N ILE A 220 -4.04 -14.88 -17.12
CA ILE A 220 -4.85 -13.73 -17.51
C ILE A 220 -5.72 -14.16 -18.69
N ASP A 221 -7.02 -14.22 -18.46
CA ASP A 221 -7.98 -14.55 -19.50
C ASP A 221 -8.18 -13.36 -20.46
N PRO A 222 -8.52 -13.62 -21.73
CA PRO A 222 -8.86 -12.56 -22.67
C PRO A 222 -9.99 -11.66 -22.13
N LEU A 223 -9.87 -10.36 -22.36
CA LEU A 223 -10.87 -9.40 -21.90
C LEU A 223 -12.21 -9.68 -22.59
N ASP A 224 -13.29 -9.71 -21.81
CA ASP A 224 -14.65 -9.80 -22.35
C ASP A 224 -14.91 -8.57 -23.25
N LYS A 225 -15.35 -8.80 -24.48
CA LYS A 225 -15.61 -7.74 -25.46
C LYS A 225 -16.60 -6.69 -24.96
N LYS A 226 -17.64 -7.11 -24.22
CA LYS A 226 -18.63 -6.17 -23.65
C LYS A 226 -17.99 -5.29 -22.59
N VAL A 227 -17.09 -5.87 -21.77
CA VAL A 227 -16.33 -5.10 -20.78
C VAL A 227 -15.41 -4.11 -21.51
N ALA A 228 -14.67 -4.56 -22.53
CA ALA A 228 -13.81 -3.67 -23.33
C ALA A 228 -14.58 -2.49 -23.93
N GLU A 229 -15.75 -2.75 -24.53
CA GLU A 229 -16.64 -1.71 -25.08
C GLU A 229 -17.16 -0.75 -24.00
N SER A 230 -17.48 -1.26 -22.81
CA SER A 230 -18.01 -0.46 -21.70
C SER A 230 -16.97 0.45 -21.03
N LEU A 231 -15.68 0.09 -21.07
CA LEU A 231 -14.62 0.86 -20.42
C LEU A 231 -14.45 2.24 -21.06
N ALA A 232 -14.81 2.43 -22.33
CA ALA A 232 -14.79 3.73 -23.03
C ALA A 232 -13.50 4.57 -22.85
N MET A 233 -12.39 3.95 -22.45
CA MET A 233 -11.09 4.57 -22.26
C MET A 233 -10.21 4.29 -23.47
N LYS A 234 -9.54 5.32 -23.99
CA LYS A 234 -8.51 5.13 -25.02
C LYS A 234 -7.29 4.45 -24.37
N PRO A 235 -6.73 3.40 -25.01
CA PRO A 235 -5.48 2.81 -24.55
C PRO A 235 -4.37 3.85 -24.47
N TYR A 236 -3.57 3.77 -23.40
CA TYR A 236 -2.36 4.55 -23.22
C TYR A 236 -1.21 3.99 -24.04
N GLU A 237 -0.14 4.77 -24.18
CA GLU A 237 1.09 4.31 -24.80
C GLU A 237 1.66 3.10 -24.05
N PRO A 238 2.12 2.05 -24.76
CA PRO A 238 2.74 0.89 -24.14
C PRO A 238 3.88 1.27 -23.19
N GLY A 239 3.90 0.67 -21.99
CA GLY A 239 4.92 0.96 -20.97
C GLY A 239 4.64 2.16 -20.06
N SER A 240 3.41 2.69 -20.10
CA SER A 240 2.91 3.67 -19.13
C SER A 240 2.98 3.18 -17.67
N LEU A 241 2.81 1.87 -17.47
CA LEU A 241 3.14 1.16 -16.23
C LEU A 241 4.51 0.48 -16.38
N LYS A 242 5.36 0.62 -15.36
CA LYS A 242 6.68 -0.05 -15.30
C LYS A 242 6.51 -1.56 -15.12
N PHE A 243 5.71 -1.94 -14.13
CA PHE A 243 5.35 -3.34 -13.81
C PHE A 243 4.22 -3.36 -12.78
N ILE A 244 3.63 -4.54 -12.58
CA ILE A 244 2.60 -4.86 -11.60
C ILE A 244 3.15 -5.89 -10.62
N ILE A 245 2.89 -5.70 -9.33
CA ILE A 245 3.13 -6.72 -8.30
C ILE A 245 1.79 -7.31 -7.87
N HIS A 246 1.61 -8.61 -8.05
CA HIS A 246 0.48 -9.38 -7.54
C HIS A 246 0.86 -10.08 -6.23
N THR A 247 0.19 -9.75 -5.13
CA THR A 247 0.47 -10.29 -3.80
C THR A 247 -0.81 -10.46 -2.97
N GLN A 248 -0.65 -10.90 -1.73
CA GLN A 248 -1.73 -11.16 -0.77
C GLN A 248 -1.34 -10.68 0.63
N LEU A 249 -2.24 -10.85 1.61
CA LEU A 249 -1.92 -10.57 3.01
C LEU A 249 -0.75 -11.45 3.48
N GLY A 250 0.21 -10.81 4.16
CA GLY A 250 1.41 -11.46 4.65
C GLY A 250 1.44 -11.60 6.17
N GLU A 251 2.25 -12.54 6.64
CA GLU A 251 2.57 -12.69 8.05
C GLU A 251 3.55 -11.61 8.54
N GLY A 252 3.73 -11.54 9.86
CA GLY A 252 4.72 -10.65 10.47
C GLY A 252 6.17 -11.03 10.16
N PRO A 253 7.15 -10.28 10.68
CA PRO A 253 8.56 -10.54 10.43
C PRO A 253 8.99 -11.92 10.93
N GLN A 254 9.84 -12.59 10.15
CA GLN A 254 10.29 -13.96 10.37
C GLN A 254 11.80 -13.96 10.64
N VAL A 255 12.27 -14.90 11.46
CA VAL A 255 13.70 -15.17 11.63
C VAL A 255 14.12 -16.16 10.55
N VAL A 256 15.11 -15.80 9.74
CA VAL A 256 15.70 -16.71 8.76
C VAL A 256 16.78 -17.53 9.46
N GLN A 257 16.63 -18.86 9.46
CA GLN A 257 17.60 -19.79 10.07
C GLN A 257 18.66 -20.26 9.07
N ASP A 258 18.39 -20.10 7.78
CA ASP A 258 19.30 -20.48 6.70
C ASP A 258 20.49 -19.51 6.64
N LEU A 259 21.69 -20.05 6.91
CA LEU A 259 22.94 -19.29 6.96
C LEU A 259 23.33 -18.74 5.57
N ASP A 260 22.91 -19.39 4.49
CA ASP A 260 23.22 -18.93 3.14
C ASP A 260 22.50 -17.61 2.82
N GLN A 261 21.33 -17.41 3.44
CA GLN A 261 20.54 -16.18 3.34
C GLN A 261 21.01 -15.05 4.28
N HIS A 262 21.98 -15.30 5.16
CA HIS A 262 22.56 -14.23 5.97
C HIS A 262 23.23 -13.18 5.09
N LEU A 263 23.07 -11.90 5.42
CA LEU A 263 23.64 -10.78 4.65
C LEU A 263 25.08 -10.44 5.06
N LEU A 264 25.57 -11.00 6.17
CA LEU A 264 26.93 -10.82 6.66
C LEU A 264 27.77 -12.10 6.51
N THR A 265 29.06 -11.94 6.29
CA THR A 265 30.06 -13.01 6.33
C THR A 265 30.30 -13.45 7.78
N PRO A 266 30.98 -14.59 8.03
CA PRO A 266 31.41 -14.98 9.38
C PRO A 266 32.33 -13.94 10.07
N ALA A 267 33.02 -13.10 9.30
CA ALA A 267 33.84 -12.01 9.82
C ALA A 267 33.01 -10.76 10.22
N GLY A 268 31.73 -10.71 9.86
CA GLY A 268 30.84 -9.57 10.12
C GLY A 268 30.74 -8.56 8.99
N ASP A 269 31.39 -8.79 7.85
CA ASP A 269 31.35 -7.91 6.68
C ASP A 269 30.12 -8.16 5.80
N PRO A 270 29.60 -7.16 5.07
CA PRO A 270 28.52 -7.39 4.09
C PRO A 270 28.95 -8.37 2.99
N LYS A 271 28.13 -9.40 2.70
CA LYS A 271 28.38 -10.34 1.58
C LYS A 271 28.32 -9.65 0.20
N PHE A 272 27.51 -8.59 0.10
CA PHE A 272 27.33 -7.82 -1.12
C PHE A 272 27.65 -6.36 -0.84
N LEU A 273 28.70 -5.85 -1.47
CA LEU A 273 29.04 -4.43 -1.47
C LEU A 273 28.62 -3.84 -2.82
N THR A 274 27.82 -2.79 -2.80
CA THR A 274 27.67 -1.95 -4.00
C THR A 274 29.01 -1.25 -4.26
N PRO A 275 29.51 -1.22 -5.51
CA PRO A 275 30.67 -0.40 -5.83
C PRO A 275 30.41 1.03 -5.39
N ARG A 276 31.36 1.66 -4.70
CA ARG A 276 31.32 3.11 -4.51
C ARG A 276 31.38 3.73 -5.91
N HIS A 277 30.37 4.48 -6.29
CA HIS A 277 30.55 5.47 -7.35
C HIS A 277 31.46 6.53 -6.76
N ASP A 278 32.74 6.47 -7.12
CA ASP A 278 33.67 7.58 -6.90
C ASP A 278 33.12 8.76 -7.69
N ASN A 279 32.59 9.75 -6.98
CA ASN A 279 32.30 11.08 -7.51
C ASN A 279 33.56 11.93 -7.42
#